data_AF-A0A2G1YH36-F1
#
_entry.id   AF-A0A2G1YH36-F1
#
_cell.length_a   1.000
_cell.length_b   1.000
_cell.length_c   1.000
_cell.angle_alpha   90.00
_cell.angle_beta   90.00
_cell.angle_gamma   90.00
#
_symmetry.space_group_name_H-M   'P 1'
#
loop_
_entity.id
_entity.type
_entity.pdbx_description
1 polymer ?
#
loop_
_entity_poly.entity_id
_entity_poly.type
_entity_poly.pdbx_seq_one_letter_code
_entity_poly.pdbx_strand_id
1 'polypeptide(L)' 'MPSRREIHTRERAARALCRKDGHPENIMFEGRPMWQSYLDTVDTVIAALGDYAGPEIAMVPRLRLGSQGD' A
#
# COMPACT_ATOMS: atom_id res chain seq x y z
N MET A 1 -6.75 11.87 -7.77
CA MET A 1 -5.52 12.45 -7.19
C MET A 1 -5.56 12.18 -5.70
N PRO A 2 -4.55 11.51 -5.13
CA PRO A 2 -4.55 11.17 -3.70
C PRO A 2 -4.65 12.44 -2.87
N SER A 3 -5.46 12.41 -1.82
CA SER A 3 -5.61 13.54 -0.93
C SER A 3 -4.27 13.82 -0.25
N ARG A 4 -3.96 15.09 0.05
CA ARG A 4 -2.70 15.49 0.73
C ARG A 4 -2.42 14.68 2.01
N ARG A 5 -3.46 14.16 2.67
CA ARG A 5 -3.35 13.28 3.84
C ARG A 5 -2.86 11.87 3.52
N GLU A 6 -3.29 11.27 2.41
CA GLU A 6 -2.86 9.93 1.97
C GLU A 6 -1.36 9.91 1.62
N ILE A 7 -0.87 10.95 0.95
CA ILE A 7 0.57 11.10 0.63
C ILE A 7 1.41 11.09 1.91
N HIS A 8 0.91 11.74 2.97
CA HIS A 8 1.57 11.78 4.27
C HIS A 8 1.46 10.46 5.05
N THR A 9 0.41 9.66 4.84
CA THR A 9 0.28 8.33 5.46
C THR A 9 1.21 7.33 4.79
N ARG A 10 1.31 7.35 3.46
CA ARG A 10 2.17 6.45 2.68
C ARG A 10 3.64 6.63 3.03
N GLU A 11 4.13 7.87 3.04
CA GLU A 11 5.54 8.15 3.36
C GLU A 11 5.88 7.81 4.83
N ARG A 12 4.99 8.13 5.78
CA ARG A 12 5.20 7.81 7.19
C ARG A 12 5.24 6.30 7.45
N ALA A 13 4.36 5.54 6.80
CA ALA A 13 4.36 4.08 6.91
C ALA A 13 5.63 3.47 6.32
N ALA A 14 6.10 3.97 5.17
CA ALA A 14 7.32 3.50 4.54
C ALA A 14 8.58 3.77 5.39
N ARG A 15 8.68 4.96 5.99
CA ARG A 15 9.76 5.30 6.94
C ARG A 15 9.71 4.45 8.20
N ALA A 16 8.52 4.20 8.75
CA ALA A 16 8.34 3.31 9.90
C ALA A 16 8.78 1.87 9.58
N LEU A 17 8.47 1.38 8.38
CA LEU A 17 8.87 0.04 7.94
C LEU A 17 10.40 -0.05 7.76
N CYS A 18 11.02 0.97 7.16
CA CYS A 18 12.47 1.10 7.06
C CYS A 18 13.14 1.05 8.45
N ARG A 19 12.62 1.80 9.43
CA ARG A 19 13.11 1.80 10.81
C ARG A 19 12.92 0.44 11.51
N LYS A 20 11.80 -0.24 11.25
CA LYS A 20 11.53 -1.60 11.78
C LYS A 20 12.55 -2.62 11.25
N ASP A 21 12.96 -2.48 10.00
CA ASP A 21 13.92 -3.36 9.33
C ASP A 21 15.38 -3.08 9.75
N GLY A 22 15.61 -2.06 10.59
CA GLY A 22 16.94 -1.67 11.06
C GLY A 22 17.68 -0.74 10.08
N HIS A 23 17.00 -0.28 9.02
CA HIS A 23 17.56 0.63 8.05
C HIS A 23 17.37 2.08 8.49
N PRO A 24 18.45 2.89 8.55
CA PRO A 24 18.34 4.31 8.88
C PRO A 24 17.53 5.05 7.80
N GLU A 25 16.67 5.98 8.20
CA GLU A 25 15.72 6.67 7.29
C GLU A 25 16.38 7.39 6.10
N ASN A 26 17.69 7.61 6.12
CA ASN A 26 18.43 8.37 5.12
C ASN A 26 19.44 7.54 4.30
N ILE A 27 19.41 6.20 4.35
CA ILE A 27 20.26 5.43 3.44
C ILE A 27 19.72 5.47 2.02
N MET A 28 20.65 5.71 1.09
CA MET A 28 20.39 5.64 -0.34
C MET A 28 20.59 4.20 -0.81
N PHE A 29 19.59 3.66 -1.47
CA PHE A 29 19.59 2.36 -2.14
C PHE A 29 19.25 2.59 -3.62
N GLU A 30 20.12 2.16 -4.54
CA GLU A 30 19.94 2.37 -6.00
C GLU A 30 19.66 3.83 -6.42
N GLY A 31 20.31 4.79 -5.76
CA GLY A 31 20.15 6.22 -6.07
C GLY A 31 18.83 6.83 -5.59
N ARG A 32 18.04 6.11 -4.79
CA ARG A 32 16.81 6.58 -4.13
C ARG A 32 16.90 6.32 -2.63
N PRO A 33 16.19 7.07 -1.78
CA PRO A 33 16.16 6.76 -0.36
C PRO A 33 15.43 5.42 -0.14
N MET A 34 15.98 4.57 0.72
CA MET A 34 15.55 3.18 0.88
C MET A 34 14.09 3.02 1.29
N TRP A 35 13.52 4.01 1.99
CA TRP A 35 12.09 4.02 2.32
C TRP A 35 11.20 3.95 1.07
N GLN A 36 11.65 4.40 -0.11
CA GLN A 36 10.87 4.30 -1.35
C GLN A 36 10.64 2.86 -1.80
N SER A 37 11.55 1.94 -1.51
CA SER A 37 11.39 0.51 -1.85
C SER A 37 10.25 -0.14 -1.08
N TYR A 38 9.87 0.43 0.06
CA TYR A 38 8.77 -0.06 0.90
C TYR A 38 7.40 0.52 0.51
N LEU A 39 7.34 1.43 -0.45
CA LEU A 39 6.09 2.06 -0.87
C LEU A 39 5.08 1.07 -1.47
N ASP A 40 5.56 0.03 -2.13
CA ASP A 40 4.75 -1.06 -2.69
C ASP A 40 4.08 -1.89 -1.58
N THR A 41 4.85 -2.23 -0.54
CA THR A 41 4.34 -2.94 0.64
C THR A 41 3.30 -2.11 1.38
N VAL A 42 3.54 -0.80 1.53
CA VAL A 42 2.60 0.13 2.15
C VAL A 42 1.31 0.24 1.34
N ASP A 43 1.41 0.30 0.02
CA ASP A 43 0.25 0.33 -0.88
C ASP A 43 -0.64 -0.91 -0.69
N THR A 44 -0.02 -2.09 -0.65
CA THR A 44 -0.69 -3.37 -0.39
C THR A 44 -1.46 -3.36 0.94
N VAL A 45 -0.85 -2.83 2.01
CA VAL A 45 -1.49 -2.74 3.33
C VAL A 45 -2.66 -1.76 3.32
N ILE A 46 -2.51 -0.58 2.71
CA ILE A 46 -3.58 0.43 2.62
C ILE A 46 -4.75 -0.12 1.78
N ALA A 47 -4.46 -0.82 0.68
CA ALA A 47 -5.45 -1.49 -0.14
C ALA A 47 -6.21 -2.58 0.65
N ALA A 48 -5.51 -3.39 1.45
CA ALA A 48 -6.12 -4.40 2.32
C ALA A 48 -7.02 -3.79 3.40
N LEU A 49 -6.70 -2.59 3.88
CA LEU A 49 -7.50 -1.83 4.85
C LEU A 49 -8.73 -1.15 4.21
N GLY A 50 -8.85 -1.17 2.87
CA GLY A 50 -10.00 -0.65 2.14
C GLY A 50 -10.06 0.88 1.99
N ASP A 51 -8.99 1.60 2.34
CA ASP A 51 -8.95 3.07 2.33
C ASP A 51 -8.53 3.65 0.96
N TYR A 52 -8.07 2.82 0.02
CA TYR A 52 -7.69 3.27 -1.33
C TYR A 52 -8.76 2.95 -2.38
N ALA A 53 -9.59 3.96 -2.68
CA ALA A 53 -10.40 3.98 -3.89
C ALA A 53 -9.56 4.44 -5.10
N GLY A 54 -8.80 3.50 -5.68
CA GLY A 54 -8.57 3.41 -7.13
C GLY A 54 -7.14 3.58 -7.66
N PRO A 55 -6.96 3.50 -9.00
CA PRO A 55 -7.80 2.83 -10.00
C PRO A 55 -7.19 1.47 -10.41
N GLU A 56 -8.03 0.46 -10.67
CA GLU A 56 -7.65 -0.75 -11.42
C GLU A 56 -6.83 -1.83 -10.68
N ILE A 57 -7.24 -2.25 -9.48
CA ILE A 57 -7.04 -3.67 -9.13
C ILE A 57 -8.22 -4.44 -9.70
N ALA A 58 -7.96 -5.06 -10.84
CA ALA A 58 -8.81 -6.04 -11.47
C ALA A 58 -9.35 -7.07 -10.45
N MET A 59 -10.66 -7.27 -10.50
CA MET A 59 -11.28 -8.59 -10.48
C MET A 59 -10.85 -9.52 -9.34
N VAL A 60 -11.57 -9.45 -8.23
CA VAL A 60 -12.15 -10.69 -7.71
C VAL A 60 -13.59 -10.75 -8.20
N PRO A 61 -14.00 -11.75 -9.01
CA PRO A 61 -15.42 -12.02 -9.11
C PRO A 61 -15.85 -12.37 -7.69
N ARG A 62 -16.63 -11.49 -7.04
CA ARG A 62 -17.37 -11.88 -5.84
C ARG A 62 -18.08 -13.16 -6.24
N LEU A 63 -17.66 -14.27 -5.65
CA LEU A 63 -18.33 -15.55 -5.79
C LEU A 63 -19.82 -15.27 -5.55
N ARG A 64 -20.59 -15.28 -6.63
CA ARG A 64 -22.04 -15.11 -6.61
C ARG A 64 -22.52 -16.38 -5.93
N LEU A 65 -22.76 -16.27 -4.63
CA LEU A 65 -23.33 -17.33 -3.81
C LEU A 65 -24.55 -17.87 -4.56
N GLY A 66 -24.56 -19.19 -4.71
CA GLY A 66 -25.34 -19.90 -5.71
C GLY A 66 -26.82 -19.53 -5.74
N SER A 67 -27.35 -19.58 -6.95
CA SER A 67 -28.76 -19.80 -7.24
C SER A 67 -29.36 -20.82 -6.27
N GLN A 68 -30.34 -20.39 -5.47
CA GLN A 68 -31.32 -21.30 -4.90
C GLN A 68 -32.50 -21.31 -5.88
N GLY A 69 -32.54 -22.34 -6.72
CA GLY A 69 -33.79 -22.85 -7.27
C GLY A 69 -34.20 -24.03 -6.42
N ASP A 70 -35.34 -23.92 -5.75
CA ASP A 70 -36.49 -24.83 -5.77
C ASP A 70 -37.64 -24.16 -5.00
#